data_AF-A0A2E6D565-F1
#
_entry.id   AF-A0A2E6D565-F1
#
_cell.length_a   1.000
_cell.length_b   1.000
_cell.length_c   1.000
_cell.angle_alpha   90.00
_cell.angle_beta   90.00
_cell.angle_gamma   90.00
#
_symmetry.space_group_name_H-M   'P 1'
#
loop_
_entity.id
_entity.type
_entity.pdbx_description
1 polymer ?
#
loop_
_entity_poly.entity_id
_entity_poly.type
_entity_poly.pdbx_seq_one_letter_code
_entity_poly.pdbx_strand_id
1 'polypeptide(L)'
;MDTLRSPQLSDDLHLLLNTLLEVGQERADVRAALSHLRTVLGGMEGEDGEVLAQRTLTPHPSRRDLQRESASVDQTTVGVDLELIVKRARWKSEACRFAIRRRSEAPSGADGESLSAEEDSLRERRDGLEDCYAWMLDSPRPLPEDKRVEEVALCYDVVARAAELCLELEAEGALSPVPAPDLLFLLAESQSSLLTALAHCDLRGDSDQRDLFLWLKEQTTRHRVYVDRHMRLDDPADSTKASELMARLEQTAKSIRAKSGGGRAAAAPPKNLLAGVRVLVLASEGPRPEGMVSELGLDTLRWVELEEGAPAGALLDQELDASEHDLVVLATRLAEEDYARFKGLCAASDTLFVRMSLGDGEELTAEHLASECERQIGERLRA
;
A
#
# COMPACT_ATOMS: atom_id res chain seq x y z
N MET A 1 -50.72 -29.25 2.11
CA MET A 1 -49.99 -27.97 2.00
C MET A 1 -48.52 -28.32 1.99
N ASP A 2 -48.01 -28.76 0.83
CA ASP A 2 -46.72 -29.47 0.74
C ASP A 2 -46.02 -29.14 -0.58
N THR A 3 -45.95 -27.85 -0.90
CA THR A 3 -45.44 -27.36 -2.19
C THR A 3 -44.63 -26.09 -2.02
N LEU A 4 -43.58 -26.09 -1.18
CA LEU A 4 -42.60 -24.98 -1.13
C LEU A 4 -41.19 -25.45 -0.69
N ARG A 5 -40.76 -26.65 -1.06
CA ARG A 5 -39.31 -26.95 -1.11
C ARG A 5 -38.90 -27.04 -2.57
N SER A 6 -38.81 -25.87 -3.20
CA SER A 6 -38.22 -25.75 -4.54
C SER A 6 -36.70 -25.68 -4.37
N PRO A 7 -35.92 -26.65 -4.88
CA PRO A 7 -34.45 -26.61 -4.82
C PRO A 7 -33.87 -25.33 -5.46
N GLN A 8 -34.58 -24.73 -6.43
CA GLN A 8 -34.19 -23.46 -7.05
C GLN A 8 -34.12 -22.29 -6.06
N LEU A 9 -34.95 -22.30 -5.01
CA LEU A 9 -34.99 -21.18 -4.06
C LEU A 9 -33.79 -21.19 -3.10
N SER A 10 -33.21 -22.37 -2.84
CA SER A 10 -31.95 -22.50 -2.09
C SER A 10 -30.77 -22.03 -2.96
N ASP A 11 -30.73 -22.46 -4.22
CA ASP A 11 -29.68 -22.08 -5.17
C ASP A 11 -29.64 -20.56 -5.41
N ASP A 12 -30.81 -19.93 -5.58
CA ASP A 12 -30.93 -18.47 -5.75
C ASP A 12 -30.48 -17.69 -4.50
N LEU A 13 -30.77 -18.22 -3.30
CA LEU A 13 -30.35 -17.61 -2.04
C LEU A 13 -28.84 -17.69 -1.85
N HIS A 14 -28.24 -18.84 -2.17
CA HIS A 14 -26.79 -19.02 -2.15
C HIS A 14 -26.09 -18.12 -3.17
N LEU A 15 -26.64 -17.98 -4.37
CA LEU A 15 -26.11 -17.08 -5.41
C LEU A 15 -26.16 -15.61 -4.96
N LEU A 16 -27.26 -15.17 -4.35
CA LEU A 16 -27.43 -13.82 -3.84
C LEU A 16 -26.44 -13.53 -2.69
N LEU A 17 -26.30 -14.46 -1.75
CA LEU A 17 -25.39 -14.33 -0.61
C LEU A 17 -23.93 -14.24 -1.05
N ASN A 18 -23.54 -15.05 -2.05
CA ASN A 18 -22.21 -15.02 -2.64
C ASN A 18 -21.96 -13.69 -3.39
N THR A 19 -22.95 -13.20 -4.13
CA THR A 19 -22.87 -11.88 -4.79
C THR A 19 -22.70 -10.76 -3.76
N LEU A 20 -23.40 -10.85 -2.64
CA LEU A 20 -23.27 -9.87 -1.54
C LEU A 20 -21.91 -9.96 -0.85
N LEU A 21 -21.36 -11.16 -0.66
CA LEU A 21 -20.01 -11.36 -0.12
C LEU A 21 -18.93 -10.80 -1.06
N GLU A 22 -19.11 -10.97 -2.38
CA GLU A 22 -18.27 -10.36 -3.41
C GLU A 22 -18.37 -8.83 -3.38
N VAL A 23 -19.57 -8.25 -3.18
CA VAL A 23 -19.75 -6.79 -3.05
C VAL A 23 -19.24 -6.24 -1.71
N GLY A 24 -19.25 -7.06 -0.65
CA GLY A 24 -18.76 -6.70 0.69
C GLY A 24 -17.23 -6.73 0.84
N GLN A 25 -16.47 -6.99 -0.24
CA GLN A 25 -15.01 -7.14 -0.20
C GLN A 25 -14.26 -5.95 0.40
N GLU A 26 -14.83 -4.74 0.30
CA GLU A 26 -14.20 -3.49 0.77
C GLU A 26 -14.45 -3.17 2.26
N ARG A 27 -15.24 -4.00 2.96
CA ARG A 27 -15.67 -3.72 4.35
C ARG A 27 -15.65 -4.98 5.21
N ALA A 28 -14.69 -5.04 6.13
CA ALA A 28 -14.50 -6.18 7.03
C ALA A 28 -15.75 -6.49 7.88
N ASP A 29 -16.50 -5.47 8.30
CA ASP A 29 -17.75 -5.59 9.07
C ASP A 29 -18.89 -6.18 8.24
N VAL A 30 -19.01 -5.78 6.97
CA VAL A 30 -19.99 -6.34 6.02
C VAL A 30 -19.66 -7.80 5.71
N ARG A 31 -18.37 -8.13 5.53
CA ARG A 31 -17.90 -9.51 5.33
C ARG A 31 -18.22 -10.39 6.54
N ALA A 32 -17.95 -9.92 7.75
CA ALA A 32 -18.25 -10.64 8.99
C ALA A 32 -19.77 -10.87 9.15
N ALA A 33 -20.59 -9.86 8.88
CA ALA A 33 -22.05 -9.96 8.94
C ALA A 33 -22.62 -10.95 7.91
N LEU A 34 -22.10 -10.94 6.68
CA LEU A 34 -22.54 -11.86 5.63
C LEU A 34 -22.08 -13.31 5.87
N SER A 35 -20.87 -13.50 6.42
CA SER A 35 -20.40 -14.82 6.87
C SER A 35 -21.27 -15.36 8.01
N HIS A 36 -21.66 -14.51 8.97
CA HIS A 36 -22.59 -14.90 10.04
C HIS A 36 -23.96 -15.29 9.47
N LEU A 37 -24.50 -14.51 8.53
CA LEU A 37 -25.76 -14.80 7.85
C LEU A 37 -25.70 -16.15 7.10
N ARG A 38 -24.56 -16.45 6.46
CA ARG A 38 -24.32 -17.75 5.80
C ARG A 38 -24.38 -18.91 6.78
N THR A 39 -23.74 -18.77 7.94
CA THR A 39 -23.76 -19.79 9.00
C THR A 39 -25.16 -20.00 9.56
N VAL A 40 -25.91 -18.93 9.78
CA VAL A 40 -27.30 -19.01 10.25
C VAL A 40 -28.17 -19.72 9.22
N LEU A 41 -28.05 -19.39 7.94
CA LEU A 41 -28.82 -20.03 6.87
C LEU A 41 -28.42 -21.51 6.66
N GLY A 42 -27.13 -21.85 6.78
CA GLY A 42 -26.67 -23.25 6.73
C GLY A 42 -27.08 -24.08 7.96
N GLY A 43 -27.35 -23.44 9.10
CA GLY A 43 -27.86 -24.08 10.30
C GLY A 43 -29.38 -24.32 10.29
N MET A 44 -30.13 -23.65 9.40
CA MET A 44 -31.60 -23.78 9.31
C MET A 44 -32.06 -24.99 8.47
N GLU A 45 -31.14 -25.81 7.94
CA GLU A 45 -31.48 -27.04 7.21
C GLU A 45 -31.74 -28.25 8.14
N GLY A 46 -31.60 -28.09 9.45
CA GLY A 46 -31.85 -29.13 10.45
C GLY A 46 -32.96 -28.76 11.45
N GLU A 47 -34.05 -29.51 11.38
CA GLU A 47 -35.08 -29.75 12.39
C GLU A 47 -35.98 -28.56 12.82
N ASP A 48 -37.27 -28.76 12.54
CA ASP A 48 -38.45 -28.01 12.99
C ASP A 48 -38.66 -26.60 12.42
N GLY A 49 -39.49 -26.58 11.37
CA GLY A 49 -40.00 -25.35 10.77
C GLY A 49 -41.05 -24.68 11.66
N GLU A 50 -40.80 -23.42 12.01
CA GLU A 50 -41.85 -22.46 12.28
C GLU A 50 -41.54 -21.09 11.66
N VAL A 51 -42.59 -20.53 11.07
CA VAL A 51 -42.65 -19.40 10.13
C VAL A 51 -42.17 -18.08 10.75
N LEU A 52 -41.24 -17.38 10.09
CA LEU A 52 -41.07 -15.92 10.22
C LEU A 52 -41.76 -15.21 9.05
N ALA A 53 -43.06 -14.98 9.21
CA ALA A 53 -43.84 -14.12 8.34
C ALA A 53 -43.82 -12.68 8.86
N GLN A 54 -43.59 -11.76 7.93
CA GLN A 54 -43.99 -10.35 7.95
C GLN A 54 -43.32 -9.44 8.99
N ARG A 55 -42.12 -8.98 8.64
CA ARG A 55 -41.73 -7.59 8.90
C ARG A 55 -41.65 -6.84 7.57
N THR A 56 -42.71 -6.10 7.27
CA THR A 56 -42.76 -5.15 6.15
C THR A 56 -41.65 -4.12 6.36
N LEU A 57 -40.60 -4.20 5.53
CA LEU A 57 -39.59 -3.15 5.43
C LEU A 57 -40.27 -1.93 4.80
N THR A 58 -40.51 -0.89 5.60
CA THR A 58 -40.88 0.42 5.09
C THR A 58 -39.71 1.00 4.27
N PRO A 59 -39.97 1.59 3.09
CA PRO A 59 -38.92 2.19 2.29
C PRO A 59 -38.37 3.44 2.99
N HIS A 60 -37.09 3.40 3.37
CA HIS A 60 -36.31 4.57 3.80
C HIS A 60 -35.88 5.39 2.56
N PRO A 61 -35.59 6.71 2.68
CA PRO A 61 -35.84 7.68 1.64
C PRO A 61 -34.80 7.51 0.52
N SER A 62 -35.17 8.02 -0.65
CA SER A 62 -34.40 7.98 -1.88
C SER A 62 -32.94 8.40 -1.70
N ARG A 63 -32.04 7.64 -2.33
CA ARG A 63 -30.57 7.76 -2.44
C ARG A 63 -30.01 9.15 -2.82
N ARG A 64 -30.85 10.16 -3.05
CA ARG A 64 -30.43 11.54 -3.34
C ARG A 64 -30.13 12.36 -2.07
N ASP A 65 -30.67 11.99 -0.92
CA ASP A 65 -30.45 12.75 0.31
C ASP A 65 -29.14 12.33 1.02
N LEU A 66 -28.70 11.08 0.87
CA LEU A 66 -27.45 10.57 1.45
C LEU A 66 -26.17 11.01 0.72
N GLN A 67 -26.27 11.51 -0.53
CA GLN A 67 -25.10 12.00 -1.27
C GLN A 67 -24.68 13.43 -0.88
N ARG A 68 -25.48 14.14 -0.07
CA ARG A 68 -25.17 15.50 0.37
C ARG A 68 -24.51 15.59 1.74
N GLU A 69 -24.57 14.53 2.55
CA GLU A 69 -23.91 14.46 3.87
C GLU A 69 -22.56 13.72 3.85
N SER A 70 -22.19 13.06 2.74
CA SER A 70 -20.89 12.37 2.59
C SER A 70 -19.74 13.29 2.13
N ALA A 71 -19.90 14.60 2.26
CA ALA A 71 -18.91 15.61 1.85
C ALA A 71 -18.19 16.23 3.06
N SER A 72 -17.74 15.42 4.02
CA SER A 72 -16.71 15.83 4.99
C SER A 72 -16.14 14.63 5.78
N VAL A 73 -15.91 13.49 5.13
CA VAL A 73 -15.04 12.48 5.73
C VAL A 73 -13.62 12.89 5.39
N ASP A 74 -12.94 13.43 6.39
CA ASP A 74 -11.51 13.68 6.43
C ASP A 74 -10.79 12.36 6.10
N GLN A 75 -10.40 12.19 4.83
CA GLN A 75 -9.60 11.04 4.39
C GLN A 75 -8.19 11.28 4.89
N THR A 76 -7.90 10.82 6.10
CA THR A 76 -6.56 10.52 6.55
C THR A 76 -5.97 9.54 5.54
N THR A 77 -5.22 10.04 4.56
CA THR A 77 -4.59 9.21 3.52
C THR A 77 -3.51 8.36 4.17
N VAL A 78 -3.88 7.16 4.59
CA VAL A 78 -2.92 6.09 4.86
C VAL A 78 -2.22 5.84 3.54
N GLY A 79 -0.91 6.15 3.48
CA GLY A 79 -0.10 5.94 2.28
C GLY A 79 -0.09 4.47 1.89
N VAL A 80 -0.06 4.20 0.58
CA VAL A 80 0.05 2.82 0.10
C VAL A 80 1.39 2.22 0.51
N ASP A 81 1.35 1.07 1.19
CA ASP A 81 2.55 0.31 1.58
C ASP A 81 2.99 -0.61 0.43
N LEU A 82 4.08 -0.22 -0.25
CA LEU A 82 4.68 -1.02 -1.31
C LEU A 82 5.31 -2.33 -0.80
N GLU A 83 5.82 -2.37 0.44
CA GLU A 83 6.37 -3.61 1.00
C GLU A 83 5.28 -4.66 1.21
N LEU A 84 4.08 -4.22 1.65
CA LEU A 84 2.93 -5.09 1.78
C LEU A 84 2.48 -5.63 0.42
N ILE A 85 2.46 -4.79 -0.63
CA ILE A 85 2.21 -5.23 -2.01
C ILE A 85 3.20 -6.33 -2.42
N VAL A 86 4.51 -6.14 -2.19
CA VAL A 86 5.54 -7.13 -2.53
C VAL A 86 5.27 -8.46 -1.82
N LYS A 87 5.01 -8.42 -0.51
CA LYS A 87 4.77 -9.62 0.31
C LYS A 87 3.52 -10.38 -0.16
N ARG A 88 2.39 -9.68 -0.33
CA ARG A 88 1.12 -10.28 -0.77
C ARG A 88 1.19 -10.82 -2.19
N ALA A 89 1.72 -10.04 -3.14
CA ALA A 89 1.80 -10.47 -4.53
C ALA A 89 2.73 -11.69 -4.69
N ARG A 90 3.89 -11.75 -4.02
CA ARG A 90 4.76 -12.94 -4.02
C ARG A 90 4.05 -14.16 -3.45
N TRP A 91 3.38 -14.00 -2.31
CA TRP A 91 2.62 -15.09 -1.70
C TRP A 91 1.50 -15.60 -2.62
N LYS A 92 0.73 -14.69 -3.25
CA LYS A 92 -0.35 -15.07 -4.19
C LYS A 92 0.20 -15.78 -5.42
N SER A 93 1.33 -15.31 -5.96
CA SER A 93 2.02 -15.96 -7.07
C SER A 93 2.43 -17.40 -6.72
N GLU A 94 3.02 -17.60 -5.55
CA GLU A 94 3.40 -18.92 -5.03
C GLU A 94 2.17 -19.82 -4.83
N ALA A 95 1.11 -19.30 -4.23
CA ALA A 95 -0.13 -20.02 -4.00
C ALA A 95 -0.81 -20.45 -5.33
N CYS A 96 -0.76 -19.62 -6.38
CA CYS A 96 -1.25 -19.98 -7.71
C CYS A 96 -0.51 -21.21 -8.26
N ARG A 97 0.83 -21.21 -8.17
CA ARG A 97 1.67 -22.33 -8.65
C ARG A 97 1.45 -23.59 -7.83
N PHE A 98 1.31 -23.45 -6.51
CA PHE A 98 0.91 -24.55 -5.64
C PHE A 98 -0.42 -25.15 -6.09
N ALA A 99 -1.43 -24.33 -6.37
CA ALA A 99 -2.75 -24.80 -6.79
C ALA A 99 -2.74 -25.54 -8.14
N ILE A 100 -1.82 -25.19 -9.05
CA ILE A 100 -1.58 -25.93 -10.30
C ILE A 100 -0.92 -27.27 -10.00
N ARG A 101 0.18 -27.28 -9.24
CA ARG A 101 0.93 -28.49 -8.91
C ARG A 101 0.06 -29.51 -8.13
N ARG A 102 -0.72 -29.03 -7.16
CA ARG A 102 -1.66 -29.88 -6.41
C ARG A 102 -2.64 -30.61 -7.33
N ARG A 103 -3.13 -29.94 -8.39
CA ARG A 103 -4.05 -30.56 -9.37
C ARG A 103 -3.38 -31.62 -10.24
N SER A 104 -2.11 -31.45 -10.60
CA SER A 104 -1.39 -32.45 -11.41
C SER A 104 -0.91 -33.65 -10.60
N GLU A 105 -0.60 -33.47 -9.31
CA GLU A 105 -0.02 -34.49 -8.44
C GLU A 105 -1.06 -35.32 -7.68
N ALA A 106 -2.21 -34.75 -7.32
CA ALA A 106 -3.27 -35.45 -6.58
C ALA A 106 -3.79 -36.75 -7.26
N PRO A 107 -3.95 -36.82 -8.60
CA PRO A 107 -4.37 -38.06 -9.27
C PRO A 107 -3.29 -39.14 -9.33
N SER A 108 -2.01 -38.77 -9.16
CA SER A 108 -0.86 -39.66 -9.40
C SER A 108 -0.44 -40.46 -8.16
N GLY A 109 -1.18 -40.35 -7.06
CA GLY A 109 -0.78 -40.95 -5.78
C GLY A 109 0.48 -40.33 -5.19
N ALA A 110 0.76 -39.06 -5.54
CA ALA A 110 1.81 -38.28 -4.90
C ALA A 110 1.61 -38.21 -3.38
N ASP A 111 2.68 -37.91 -2.66
CA ASP A 111 2.68 -37.85 -1.20
C ASP A 111 1.72 -36.76 -0.69
N GLY A 112 0.47 -37.17 -0.41
CA GLY A 112 -0.59 -36.28 0.03
C GLY A 112 -0.27 -35.60 1.36
N GLU A 113 0.59 -36.19 2.19
CA GLU A 113 1.07 -35.59 3.43
C GLU A 113 1.97 -34.39 3.13
N SER A 114 2.88 -34.51 2.16
CA SER A 114 3.73 -33.41 1.72
C SER A 114 2.91 -32.25 1.14
N LEU A 115 1.89 -32.53 0.31
CA LEU A 115 1.05 -31.48 -0.27
C LEU A 115 0.20 -30.77 0.80
N SER A 116 -0.30 -31.50 1.79
CA SER A 116 -1.04 -30.92 2.91
C SER A 116 -0.15 -30.02 3.77
N ALA A 117 1.04 -30.47 4.13
CA ALA A 117 1.98 -29.69 4.94
C ALA A 117 2.40 -28.38 4.25
N GLU A 118 2.58 -28.41 2.93
CA GLU A 118 2.89 -27.20 2.17
C GLU A 118 1.70 -26.24 2.05
N GLU A 119 0.47 -26.76 1.89
CA GLU A 119 -0.73 -25.92 1.94
C GLU A 119 -0.89 -25.25 3.31
N ASP A 120 -0.66 -25.99 4.39
CA ASP A 120 -0.71 -25.46 5.75
C ASP A 120 0.34 -24.36 5.95
N SER A 121 1.56 -24.56 5.45
CA SER A 121 2.61 -23.54 5.49
C SER A 121 2.26 -22.27 4.68
N LEU A 122 1.62 -22.42 3.51
CA LEU A 122 1.10 -21.28 2.75
C LEU A 122 0.02 -20.52 3.52
N ARG A 123 -0.89 -21.23 4.19
CA ARG A 123 -1.96 -20.64 4.99
C ARG A 123 -1.43 -19.90 6.21
N GLU A 124 -0.47 -20.48 6.92
CA GLU A 124 0.19 -19.84 8.08
C GLU A 124 0.88 -18.54 7.68
N ARG A 125 1.65 -18.54 6.57
CA ARG A 125 2.31 -17.31 6.09
C ARG A 125 1.32 -16.23 5.65
N ARG A 126 0.15 -16.61 5.15
CA ARG A 126 -0.91 -15.66 4.77
C ARG A 126 -1.50 -14.96 5.98
N ASP A 127 -1.61 -15.62 7.14
CA ASP A 127 -2.27 -15.05 8.31
C ASP A 127 -1.55 -13.80 8.87
N GLY A 128 -0.26 -13.62 8.54
CA GLY A 128 0.50 -12.39 8.79
C GLY A 128 0.35 -11.30 7.73
N LEU A 129 -0.49 -11.50 6.69
CA LEU A 129 -0.66 -10.58 5.57
C LEU A 129 -2.08 -9.98 5.57
N GLU A 130 -2.19 -8.72 5.94
CA GLU A 130 -3.46 -7.99 5.97
C GLU A 130 -4.10 -7.89 4.57
N ASP A 131 -5.42 -8.09 4.49
CA ASP A 131 -6.20 -8.02 3.24
C ASP A 131 -5.65 -8.88 2.08
N CYS A 132 -5.08 -10.04 2.42
CA CYS A 132 -4.57 -11.02 1.46
C CYS A 132 -5.60 -12.14 1.16
N TYR A 133 -6.45 -11.94 0.15
CA TYR A 133 -7.47 -12.94 -0.22
C TYR A 133 -6.86 -14.12 -1.01
N ALA A 134 -7.04 -15.33 -0.49
CA ALA A 134 -6.47 -16.59 -0.97
C ALA A 134 -7.34 -17.32 -2.01
N TRP A 135 -7.79 -16.63 -3.06
CA TRP A 135 -8.78 -17.17 -3.99
C TRP A 135 -8.36 -18.51 -4.63
N MET A 136 -7.07 -18.73 -4.88
CA MET A 136 -6.53 -19.96 -5.47
C MET A 136 -6.56 -21.17 -4.53
N LEU A 137 -6.62 -20.95 -3.21
CA LEU A 137 -6.70 -22.00 -2.20
C LEU A 137 -8.13 -22.20 -1.68
N ASP A 138 -8.89 -21.11 -1.59
CA ASP A 138 -10.21 -21.05 -0.94
C ASP A 138 -11.36 -20.79 -1.93
N SER A 139 -11.16 -21.05 -3.23
CA SER A 139 -12.21 -20.84 -4.23
C SER A 139 -13.41 -21.77 -3.97
N PRO A 140 -14.63 -21.23 -3.78
CA PRO A 140 -15.84 -22.05 -3.72
C PRO A 140 -16.21 -22.62 -5.10
N ARG A 141 -15.61 -22.11 -6.17
CA ARG A 141 -15.79 -22.57 -7.55
C ARG A 141 -14.59 -23.40 -8.00
N PRO A 142 -14.76 -24.31 -8.98
CA PRO A 142 -13.63 -24.93 -9.64
C PRO A 142 -12.64 -23.87 -10.14
N LEU A 143 -11.35 -24.09 -9.91
CA LEU A 143 -10.33 -23.19 -10.42
C LEU A 143 -10.35 -23.16 -11.95
N PRO A 144 -10.04 -22.01 -12.58
CA PRO A 144 -9.83 -21.93 -14.02
C PRO A 144 -8.73 -22.90 -14.50
N GLU A 145 -8.67 -23.11 -15.81
CA GLU A 145 -7.60 -23.88 -16.46
C GLU A 145 -6.20 -23.44 -15.98
N ASP A 146 -5.30 -24.40 -15.79
CA ASP A 146 -3.97 -24.17 -15.22
C ASP A 146 -3.20 -23.06 -15.95
N LYS A 147 -3.34 -22.97 -17.28
CA LYS A 147 -2.73 -21.90 -18.08
C LYS A 147 -3.15 -20.50 -17.64
N ARG A 148 -4.43 -20.30 -17.29
CA ARG A 148 -4.94 -19.01 -16.81
C ARG A 148 -4.43 -18.71 -15.41
N VAL A 149 -4.36 -19.71 -14.55
CA VAL A 149 -3.83 -19.55 -13.19
C VAL A 149 -2.32 -19.22 -13.21
N GLU A 150 -1.57 -19.82 -14.14
CA GLU A 150 -0.15 -19.51 -14.34
C GLU A 150 0.04 -18.09 -14.87
N GLU A 151 -0.82 -17.64 -15.79
CA GLU A 151 -0.82 -16.26 -16.28
C GLU A 151 -1.03 -15.25 -15.15
N VAL A 152 -1.97 -15.53 -14.23
CA VAL A 152 -2.18 -14.70 -13.03
C VAL A 152 -0.96 -14.74 -12.10
N ALA A 153 -0.33 -15.91 -11.90
CA ALA A 153 0.89 -16.03 -11.10
C ALA A 153 2.03 -15.14 -11.67
N LEU A 154 2.24 -15.17 -12.98
CA LEU A 154 3.22 -14.32 -13.65
C LEU A 154 2.89 -12.83 -13.50
N CYS A 155 1.62 -12.44 -13.57
CA CYS A 155 1.21 -11.05 -13.34
C CYS A 155 1.45 -10.61 -11.88
N TYR A 156 1.23 -11.48 -10.90
CA TYR A 156 1.58 -11.20 -9.51
C TYR A 156 3.10 -11.02 -9.33
N ASP A 157 3.94 -11.84 -9.98
CA ASP A 157 5.39 -11.64 -9.95
C ASP A 157 5.78 -10.28 -10.52
N VAL A 158 5.19 -9.88 -11.65
CA VAL A 158 5.42 -8.56 -12.27
C VAL A 158 5.04 -7.43 -11.32
N VAL A 159 3.86 -7.50 -10.69
CA VAL A 159 3.41 -6.49 -9.71
C VAL A 159 4.34 -6.42 -8.50
N ALA A 160 4.72 -7.57 -7.94
CA ALA A 160 5.68 -7.63 -6.84
C ALA A 160 7.01 -6.99 -7.23
N ARG A 161 7.53 -7.34 -8.41
CA ARG A 161 8.81 -6.81 -8.86
C ARG A 161 8.76 -5.32 -9.18
N ALA A 162 7.66 -4.83 -9.74
CA ALA A 162 7.49 -3.42 -10.01
C ALA A 162 7.48 -2.59 -8.70
N ALA A 163 6.78 -3.07 -7.66
CA ALA A 163 6.77 -2.45 -6.34
C ALA A 163 8.15 -2.50 -5.66
N GLU A 164 8.85 -3.63 -5.74
CA GLU A 164 10.21 -3.79 -5.20
C GLU A 164 11.20 -2.85 -5.90
N LEU A 165 11.12 -2.71 -7.22
CA LEU A 165 11.95 -1.76 -7.98
C LEU A 165 11.70 -0.31 -7.55
N CYS A 166 10.45 0.07 -7.24
CA CYS A 166 10.16 1.39 -6.70
C CYS A 166 10.85 1.61 -5.35
N LEU A 167 10.76 0.63 -4.43
CA LEU A 167 11.42 0.70 -3.12
C LEU A 167 12.95 0.80 -3.26
N GLU A 168 13.55 -0.05 -4.11
CA GLU A 168 14.99 -0.03 -4.37
C GLU A 168 15.44 1.33 -4.95
N LEU A 169 14.76 1.81 -6.00
CA LEU A 169 15.09 3.08 -6.65
C LEU A 169 14.82 4.29 -5.75
N GLU A 170 13.84 4.21 -4.84
CA GLU A 170 13.58 5.24 -3.84
C GLU A 170 14.71 5.31 -2.81
N ALA A 171 15.13 4.16 -2.28
CA ALA A 171 16.27 4.06 -1.36
C ALA A 171 17.58 4.54 -2.01
N GLU A 172 17.75 4.31 -3.31
CA GLU A 172 18.87 4.81 -4.11
C GLU A 172 18.75 6.31 -4.48
N GLY A 173 17.64 6.98 -4.11
CA GLY A 173 17.35 8.37 -4.49
C GLY A 173 17.12 8.59 -5.99
N ALA A 174 16.97 7.50 -6.76
CA ALA A 174 16.83 7.51 -8.22
C ALA A 174 15.42 7.88 -8.71
N LEU A 175 14.45 7.97 -7.80
CA LEU A 175 13.11 8.52 -8.09
C LEU A 175 13.03 10.05 -7.92
N SER A 176 14.07 10.70 -7.39
CA SER A 176 14.09 12.14 -7.12
C SER A 176 14.80 12.93 -8.23
N PRO A 177 14.32 14.13 -8.61
CA PRO A 177 13.14 14.84 -8.08
C PRO A 177 11.80 14.37 -8.67
N VAL A 178 11.85 13.62 -9.78
CA VAL A 178 10.69 13.08 -10.49
C VAL A 178 11.02 11.67 -10.98
N PRO A 179 10.16 10.66 -10.76
CA PRO A 179 10.35 9.34 -11.31
C PRO A 179 10.48 9.35 -12.83
N ALA A 180 11.32 8.46 -13.38
CA ALA A 180 11.44 8.32 -14.83
C ALA A 180 10.06 7.96 -15.46
N PRO A 181 9.59 8.69 -16.49
CA PRO A 181 8.29 8.41 -17.11
C PRO A 181 8.13 6.96 -17.57
N ASP A 182 9.18 6.37 -18.16
CA ASP A 182 9.18 4.97 -18.62
C ASP A 182 8.86 3.98 -17.48
N LEU A 183 9.31 4.26 -16.25
CA LEU A 183 8.97 3.44 -15.09
C LEU A 183 7.48 3.55 -14.76
N LEU A 184 6.93 4.77 -14.77
CA LEU A 184 5.50 5.01 -14.50
C LEU A 184 4.60 4.33 -15.54
N PHE A 185 5.00 4.32 -16.81
CA PHE A 185 4.31 3.57 -17.87
C PHE A 185 4.32 2.06 -17.62
N LEU A 186 5.46 1.50 -17.21
CA LEU A 186 5.57 0.07 -16.93
C LEU A 186 4.81 -0.34 -15.66
N LEU A 187 4.74 0.53 -14.65
CA LEU A 187 3.89 0.33 -13.47
C LEU A 187 2.40 0.31 -13.85
N ALA A 188 1.98 1.21 -14.75
CA ALA A 188 0.62 1.23 -15.28
C ALA A 188 0.30 -0.07 -16.03
N GLU A 189 1.21 -0.52 -16.89
CA GLU A 189 1.09 -1.79 -17.63
C GLU A 189 1.03 -2.98 -16.67
N SER A 190 1.83 -2.98 -15.60
CA SER A 190 1.91 -4.05 -14.59
C SER A 190 0.60 -4.26 -13.83
N GLN A 191 0.04 -3.19 -13.27
CA GLN A 191 -1.25 -3.29 -12.55
C GLN A 191 -2.40 -3.65 -13.50
N SER A 192 -2.40 -3.11 -14.72
CA SER A 192 -3.46 -3.38 -15.71
C SER A 192 -3.39 -4.82 -16.25
N SER A 193 -2.17 -5.37 -16.38
CA SER A 193 -1.92 -6.76 -16.76
C SER A 193 -2.51 -7.71 -15.71
N LEU A 194 -2.29 -7.46 -14.42
CA LEU A 194 -2.87 -8.25 -13.35
C LEU A 194 -4.41 -8.16 -13.35
N LEU A 195 -4.98 -6.95 -13.51
CA LEU A 195 -6.43 -6.78 -13.60
C LEU A 195 -7.03 -7.61 -14.76
N THR A 196 -6.36 -7.61 -15.91
CA THR A 196 -6.80 -8.35 -17.10
C THR A 196 -6.71 -9.85 -16.89
N ALA A 197 -5.61 -10.35 -16.32
CA ALA A 197 -5.45 -11.77 -16.00
C ALA A 197 -6.51 -12.27 -15.01
N LEU A 198 -6.82 -11.48 -13.98
CA LEU A 198 -7.86 -11.79 -13.00
C LEU A 198 -9.25 -11.83 -13.64
N ALA A 199 -9.55 -10.90 -14.55
CA ALA A 199 -10.81 -10.90 -15.28
C ALA A 199 -10.99 -12.17 -16.13
N HIS A 200 -9.93 -12.73 -16.70
CA HIS A 200 -9.98 -14.04 -17.40
C HIS A 200 -10.28 -15.22 -16.45
N CYS A 201 -10.13 -15.03 -15.15
CA CYS A 201 -10.49 -15.98 -14.10
C CYS A 201 -11.85 -15.66 -13.44
N ASP A 202 -12.65 -14.77 -14.03
CA ASP A 202 -13.92 -14.26 -13.49
C ASP A 202 -13.78 -13.59 -12.10
N LEU A 203 -12.59 -13.06 -11.79
CA LEU A 203 -12.30 -12.29 -10.58
C LEU A 203 -12.42 -10.79 -10.90
N ARG A 204 -13.08 -10.04 -10.01
CA ARG A 204 -13.42 -8.63 -10.25
C ARG A 204 -12.35 -7.62 -9.81
N GLY A 205 -11.38 -8.05 -9.01
CA GLY A 205 -10.34 -7.16 -8.51
C GLY A 205 -9.41 -7.86 -7.52
N ASP A 206 -8.37 -7.14 -7.14
CA ASP A 206 -7.34 -7.59 -6.20
C ASP A 206 -6.77 -6.39 -5.45
N SER A 207 -6.46 -6.58 -4.16
CA SER A 207 -5.93 -5.53 -3.30
C SER A 207 -4.59 -4.99 -3.80
N ASP A 208 -3.67 -5.85 -4.24
CA ASP A 208 -2.34 -5.43 -4.68
C ASP A 208 -2.38 -4.68 -6.00
N GLN A 209 -3.23 -5.11 -6.93
CA GLN A 209 -3.49 -4.37 -8.17
C GLN A 209 -4.01 -2.96 -7.88
N ARG A 210 -5.02 -2.84 -7.01
CA ARG A 210 -5.64 -1.56 -6.65
C ARG A 210 -4.66 -0.65 -5.92
N ASP A 211 -3.93 -1.19 -4.95
CA ASP A 211 -2.99 -0.42 -4.13
C ASP A 211 -1.85 0.12 -5.02
N LEU A 212 -1.29 -0.70 -5.93
CA LEU A 212 -0.29 -0.23 -6.89
C LEU A 212 -0.85 0.85 -7.83
N PHE A 213 -2.09 0.73 -8.29
CA PHE A 213 -2.76 1.77 -9.07
C PHE A 213 -2.93 3.09 -8.28
N LEU A 214 -3.32 3.01 -7.00
CA LEU A 214 -3.48 4.18 -6.14
C LEU A 214 -2.14 4.88 -5.89
N TRP A 215 -1.09 4.11 -5.60
CA TRP A 215 0.27 4.65 -5.48
C TRP A 215 0.70 5.36 -6.76
N LEU A 216 0.52 4.72 -7.93
CA LEU A 216 0.87 5.31 -9.23
C LEU A 216 0.08 6.60 -9.52
N LYS A 217 -1.21 6.61 -9.19
CA LYS A 217 -2.06 7.80 -9.32
C LYS A 217 -1.56 8.94 -8.44
N GLU A 218 -1.12 8.63 -7.22
CA GLU A 218 -0.51 9.62 -6.32
C GLU A 218 0.79 10.19 -6.90
N GLN A 219 1.69 9.34 -7.39
CA GLN A 219 2.96 9.80 -7.99
C GLN A 219 2.75 10.65 -9.25
N THR A 220 1.88 10.21 -10.16
CA THR A 220 1.56 10.95 -11.38
C THR A 220 0.90 12.30 -11.08
N THR A 221 0.08 12.37 -10.02
CA THR A 221 -0.52 13.62 -9.54
C THR A 221 0.54 14.54 -8.91
N ARG A 222 1.34 14.02 -7.98
CA ARG A 222 2.39 14.75 -7.25
C ARG A 222 3.39 15.38 -8.21
N HIS A 223 3.87 14.61 -9.18
CA HIS A 223 4.91 15.04 -10.11
C HIS A 223 4.37 15.59 -11.44
N ARG A 224 3.03 15.67 -11.58
CA ARG A 224 2.35 16.14 -12.81
C ARG A 224 2.80 15.41 -14.08
N VAL A 225 3.04 14.10 -13.97
CA VAL A 225 3.41 13.25 -15.10
C VAL A 225 2.16 12.61 -15.67
N TYR A 226 1.93 12.79 -16.98
CA TYR A 226 0.81 12.17 -17.67
C TYR A 226 1.18 10.78 -18.18
N VAL A 227 0.45 9.78 -17.72
CA VAL A 227 0.50 8.39 -18.24
C VAL A 227 -0.75 8.19 -19.09
N ASP A 228 -0.57 8.05 -20.39
CA ASP A 228 -1.65 8.01 -21.39
C ASP A 228 -2.30 6.63 -21.55
N ARG A 229 -1.61 5.57 -21.14
CA ARG A 229 -2.05 4.18 -21.29
C ARG A 229 -2.25 3.44 -19.98
N HIS A 230 -3.09 2.41 -20.00
CA HIS A 230 -3.27 1.41 -18.93
C HIS A 230 -3.85 1.92 -17.61
N MET A 231 -4.16 3.21 -17.52
CA MET A 231 -4.76 3.86 -16.36
C MET A 231 -6.30 3.87 -16.39
N ARG A 232 -6.93 3.21 -17.37
CA ARG A 232 -8.39 3.16 -17.55
C ARG A 232 -8.87 1.74 -17.81
N LEU A 233 -10.11 1.45 -17.44
CA LEU A 233 -10.74 0.14 -17.65
C LEU A 233 -10.93 -0.22 -19.13
N ASP A 234 -11.02 0.77 -20.02
CA ASP A 234 -11.19 0.61 -21.46
C ASP A 234 -9.86 0.56 -22.25
N ASP A 235 -8.71 0.71 -21.57
CA ASP A 235 -7.37 0.53 -22.16
C ASP A 235 -6.56 -0.53 -21.38
N PRO A 236 -7.00 -1.79 -21.35
CA PRO A 236 -6.32 -2.85 -20.61
C PRO A 236 -4.95 -3.20 -21.22
N ALA A 237 -4.01 -3.59 -20.37
CA ALA A 237 -2.75 -4.21 -20.80
C ALA A 237 -2.97 -5.68 -21.21
N ASP A 238 -2.08 -6.19 -22.06
CA ASP A 238 -2.11 -7.60 -22.50
C ASP A 238 -1.41 -8.48 -21.47
N SER A 239 -2.20 -9.25 -20.71
CA SER A 239 -1.71 -10.13 -19.65
C SER A 239 -0.84 -11.28 -20.13
N THR A 240 -0.93 -11.65 -21.41
CA THR A 240 -0.09 -12.72 -21.99
C THR A 240 1.37 -12.30 -22.17
N LYS A 241 1.68 -11.00 -22.03
CA LYS A 241 3.02 -10.43 -22.16
C LYS A 241 3.74 -10.21 -20.84
N ALA A 242 3.23 -10.74 -19.72
CA ALA A 242 3.81 -10.56 -18.39
C ALA A 242 5.33 -10.83 -18.33
N SER A 243 5.83 -11.87 -18.99
CA SER A 243 7.28 -12.17 -19.01
C SER A 243 8.11 -11.13 -19.78
N GLU A 244 7.58 -10.57 -20.87
CA GLU A 244 8.22 -9.48 -21.61
C GLU A 244 8.21 -8.19 -20.78
N LEU A 245 7.10 -7.92 -20.10
CA LEU A 245 6.94 -6.79 -19.20
C LEU A 245 7.95 -6.84 -18.04
N MET A 246 8.16 -8.02 -17.43
CA MET A 246 9.20 -8.24 -16.43
C MET A 246 10.59 -7.86 -16.96
N ALA A 247 10.95 -8.32 -18.16
CA ALA A 247 12.24 -7.99 -18.77
C ALA A 247 12.40 -6.49 -19.05
N ARG A 248 11.32 -5.81 -19.48
CA ARG A 248 11.30 -4.36 -19.70
C ARG A 248 11.45 -3.57 -18.39
N LEU A 249 10.84 -4.02 -17.29
CA LEU A 249 11.03 -3.44 -15.95
C LEU A 249 12.49 -3.50 -15.52
N GLU A 250 13.11 -4.68 -15.60
CA GLU A 250 14.53 -4.86 -15.27
C GLU A 250 15.46 -3.99 -16.10
N GLN A 251 15.23 -3.94 -17.42
CA GLN A 251 16.03 -3.14 -18.33
C GLN A 251 15.89 -1.64 -18.03
N THR A 252 14.69 -1.19 -17.68
CA THR A 252 14.41 0.20 -17.32
C THR A 252 15.07 0.56 -16.00
N ALA A 253 14.97 -0.27 -14.98
CA ALA A 253 15.64 -0.06 -13.70
C ALA A 253 17.17 0.02 -13.86
N LYS A 254 17.79 -0.88 -14.64
CA LYS A 254 19.22 -0.80 -14.99
C LYS A 254 19.57 0.52 -15.69
N SER A 255 18.72 0.98 -16.60
CA SER A 255 18.93 2.23 -17.33
C SER A 255 18.80 3.45 -16.43
N ILE A 256 17.87 3.43 -15.47
CA ILE A 256 17.72 4.47 -14.44
C ILE A 256 18.98 4.51 -13.58
N ARG A 257 19.40 3.36 -13.04
CA ARG A 257 20.62 3.25 -12.23
C ARG A 257 21.88 3.71 -12.95
N ALA A 258 22.04 3.34 -14.22
CA ALA A 258 23.17 3.79 -15.02
C ALA A 258 23.19 5.32 -15.20
N LYS A 259 22.02 5.94 -15.39
CA LYS A 259 21.88 7.40 -15.46
C LYS A 259 22.15 8.06 -14.11
N SER A 260 21.65 7.49 -13.02
CA SER A 260 21.87 7.98 -11.65
C SER A 260 23.34 7.83 -11.21
N GLY A 261 23.98 6.71 -11.52
CA GLY A 261 25.38 6.43 -11.19
C GLY A 261 26.41 7.09 -12.12
N GLY A 262 26.04 7.41 -13.36
CA GLY A 262 26.90 8.14 -14.31
C GLY A 262 26.84 9.67 -14.17
N GLY A 263 25.85 10.21 -13.44
CA GLY A 263 25.56 11.65 -13.37
C GLY A 263 25.68 12.28 -11.97
N ARG A 264 25.97 11.50 -10.92
CA ARG A 264 26.10 12.01 -9.54
C ARG A 264 27.35 11.42 -8.86
N ALA A 265 28.50 12.05 -9.10
CA ALA A 265 29.23 12.50 -7.91
C ALA A 265 28.22 13.38 -7.18
N ALA A 266 27.85 13.03 -5.95
CA ALA A 266 26.88 13.76 -5.13
C ALA A 266 26.99 15.26 -5.46
N ALA A 267 26.01 15.75 -6.23
CA ALA A 267 25.94 17.17 -6.48
C ALA A 267 25.66 17.73 -5.11
N ALA A 268 26.71 18.29 -4.48
CA ALA A 268 26.63 18.90 -3.18
C ALA A 268 25.35 19.75 -3.18
N PRO A 269 24.46 19.59 -2.19
CA PRO A 269 23.25 20.39 -2.12
C PRO A 269 23.66 21.86 -2.31
N PRO A 270 22.89 22.66 -3.06
CA PRO A 270 23.25 24.05 -3.30
C PRO A 270 23.56 24.67 -1.94
N LYS A 271 24.82 25.12 -1.75
CA LYS A 271 25.44 25.44 -0.45
C LYS A 271 24.67 26.43 0.45
N ASN A 272 23.52 26.93 0.00
CA ASN A 272 22.76 28.01 0.61
C ASN A 272 21.25 27.71 0.76
N LEU A 273 20.75 26.47 0.58
CA LEU A 273 19.30 26.20 0.71
C LEU A 273 18.77 26.54 2.12
N LEU A 274 19.59 26.30 3.13
CA LEU A 274 19.26 26.53 4.54
C LEU A 274 19.87 27.83 5.07
N ALA A 275 20.42 28.67 4.19
CA ALA A 275 21.07 29.90 4.61
C ALA A 275 20.06 30.86 5.25
N GLY A 276 20.34 31.31 6.48
CA GLY A 276 19.47 32.20 7.24
C GLY A 276 18.23 31.54 7.86
N VAL A 277 18.10 30.22 7.78
CA VAL A 277 16.98 29.48 8.37
C VAL A 277 17.25 29.21 9.85
N ARG A 278 16.24 29.41 10.71
CA ARG A 278 16.28 29.05 12.14
C ARG A 278 15.79 27.63 12.32
N VAL A 279 16.68 26.74 12.75
CA VAL A 279 16.42 25.29 12.80
C VAL A 279 16.33 24.78 14.24
N LEU A 280 15.29 24.01 14.54
CA LEU A 280 15.18 23.19 15.75
C LEU A 280 15.45 21.73 15.39
N VAL A 281 16.38 21.07 16.09
CA VAL A 281 16.66 19.64 15.94
C VAL A 281 16.18 18.89 17.18
N LEU A 282 15.30 17.92 16.97
CA LEU A 282 14.81 16.97 17.95
C LEU A 282 15.52 15.62 17.70
N ALA A 283 16.50 15.27 18.54
CA ALA A 283 17.33 14.09 18.34
C ALA A 283 17.47 13.27 19.63
N SER A 284 17.86 12.00 19.52
CA SER A 284 18.28 11.21 20.66
C SER A 284 19.59 11.73 21.25
N GLU A 285 19.92 11.31 22.47
CA GLU A 285 21.21 11.62 23.09
C GLU A 285 22.36 11.15 22.18
N GLY A 286 23.31 12.04 21.89
CA GLY A 286 24.34 11.76 20.90
C GLY A 286 25.28 12.94 20.63
N PRO A 287 26.33 12.72 19.81
CA PRO A 287 27.27 13.77 19.44
C PRO A 287 26.54 14.87 18.67
N ARG A 288 26.78 16.12 19.10
CA ARG A 288 26.28 17.29 18.39
C ARG A 288 27.31 17.70 17.35
N PRO A 289 26.94 17.78 16.06
CA PRO A 289 27.88 18.11 15.00
C PRO A 289 28.40 19.54 15.17
N GLU A 290 29.70 19.67 15.45
CA GLU A 290 30.38 20.96 15.49
C GLU A 290 30.41 21.60 14.10
N GLY A 291 30.18 22.91 14.00
CA GLY A 291 30.28 23.64 12.73
C GLY A 291 29.07 23.60 11.80
N MET A 292 28.02 22.82 12.12
CA MET A 292 26.81 22.68 11.28
C MET A 292 26.16 24.03 10.92
N VAL A 293 26.09 24.97 11.88
CA VAL A 293 25.58 26.33 11.65
C VAL A 293 26.38 27.04 10.56
N SER A 294 27.71 27.02 10.66
CA SER A 294 28.58 27.69 9.68
C SER A 294 28.63 26.98 8.34
N GLU A 295 28.52 25.65 8.30
CA GLU A 295 28.57 24.87 7.07
C GLU A 295 27.32 25.04 6.21
N LEU A 296 26.15 25.13 6.86
CA LEU A 296 24.85 25.29 6.19
C LEU A 296 24.40 26.76 6.09
N GLY A 297 25.12 27.68 6.75
CA GLY A 297 24.78 29.09 6.80
C GLY A 297 23.51 29.39 7.61
N LEU A 298 23.16 28.56 8.59
CA LEU A 298 21.94 28.73 9.39
C LEU A 298 21.99 30.05 10.18
N ASP A 299 20.83 30.66 10.43
CA ASP A 299 20.75 31.79 11.37
C ASP A 299 20.93 31.31 12.81
N THR A 300 20.17 30.27 13.18
CA THR A 300 20.28 29.61 14.49
C THR A 300 20.05 28.11 14.36
N LEU A 301 20.67 27.36 15.28
CA LEU A 301 20.45 25.93 15.45
C LEU A 301 20.19 25.67 16.94
N ARG A 302 18.98 25.23 17.27
CA ARG A 302 18.59 24.80 18.61
C ARG A 302 18.55 23.28 18.64
N TRP A 303 19.21 22.67 19.61
CA TRP A 303 19.28 21.21 19.75
C TRP A 303 18.57 20.79 21.03
N VAL A 304 17.58 19.91 20.89
CA VAL A 304 16.80 19.36 21.99
C VAL A 304 16.92 17.84 21.97
N GLU A 305 17.38 17.31 23.08
CA GLU A 305 17.53 15.87 23.28
C GLU A 305 16.21 15.28 23.76
N LEU A 306 15.83 14.18 23.12
CA LEU A 306 14.64 13.40 23.43
C LEU A 306 15.06 11.95 23.67
N GLU A 307 14.59 11.37 24.76
CA GLU A 307 14.73 9.94 24.98
C GLU A 307 13.82 9.18 24.00
N GLU A 308 14.38 8.21 23.27
CA GLU A 308 13.65 7.51 22.22
C GLU A 308 12.43 6.76 22.79
N GLY A 309 11.24 7.03 22.24
CA GLY A 309 9.99 6.42 22.70
C GLY A 309 9.48 6.91 24.06
N ALA A 310 10.18 7.82 24.75
CA ALA A 310 9.67 8.45 25.96
C ALA A 310 8.60 9.49 25.64
N PRO A 311 7.64 9.75 26.55
CA PRO A 311 6.63 10.79 26.36
C PRO A 311 7.26 12.17 26.19
N ALA A 312 7.08 12.78 25.02
CA ALA A 312 7.69 14.06 24.65
C ALA A 312 6.69 15.23 24.63
N GLY A 313 5.39 14.97 24.79
CA GLY A 313 4.33 15.96 24.57
C GLY A 313 4.52 17.32 25.22
N ALA A 314 4.91 17.37 26.51
CA ALA A 314 5.13 18.64 27.22
C ALA A 314 6.33 19.43 26.68
N LEU A 315 7.38 18.72 26.25
CA LEU A 315 8.57 19.35 25.65
C LEU A 315 8.26 19.84 24.24
N LEU A 316 7.50 19.06 23.46
CA LEU A 316 7.02 19.49 22.14
C LEU A 316 6.17 20.75 22.24
N ASP A 317 5.27 20.84 23.21
CA ASP A 317 4.50 22.05 23.45
C ASP A 317 5.43 23.23 23.76
N GLN A 318 6.38 23.06 24.68
CA GLN A 318 7.30 24.13 25.06
C GLN A 318 8.17 24.64 23.89
N GLU A 319 8.67 23.73 23.06
CA GLU A 319 9.66 24.06 22.02
C GLU A 319 9.01 24.49 20.70
N LEU A 320 7.78 24.05 20.40
CA LEU A 320 7.06 24.37 19.16
C LEU A 320 6.01 25.47 19.31
N ASP A 321 5.61 25.84 20.53
CA ASP A 321 4.69 26.97 20.78
C ASP A 321 5.38 28.34 20.58
N ALA A 322 6.71 28.36 20.50
CA ALA A 322 7.48 29.55 20.14
C ALA A 322 7.66 29.63 18.62
N SER A 323 7.15 30.69 17.98
CA SER A 323 7.34 30.99 16.55
C SER A 323 8.80 31.38 16.18
N GLU A 324 9.76 30.77 16.86
CA GLU A 324 11.20 31.06 16.78
C GLU A 324 11.92 30.22 15.72
N HIS A 325 11.24 29.25 15.13
CA HIS A 325 11.82 28.29 14.19
C HIS A 325 11.11 28.30 12.84
N ASP A 326 11.90 28.31 11.78
CA ASP A 326 11.41 28.22 10.40
C ASP A 326 11.35 26.76 9.94
N LEU A 327 12.18 25.90 10.55
CA LEU A 327 12.31 24.49 10.25
C LEU A 327 12.53 23.65 11.51
N VAL A 328 11.82 22.53 11.62
CA VAL A 328 12.04 21.51 12.65
C VAL A 328 12.53 20.20 12.04
N VAL A 329 13.61 19.65 12.56
CA VAL A 329 14.23 18.39 12.13
C VAL A 329 13.95 17.34 13.19
N LEU A 330 13.20 16.30 12.83
CA LEU A 330 12.94 15.16 13.70
C LEU A 330 13.92 14.03 13.37
N ALA A 331 14.95 13.87 14.19
CA ALA A 331 16.03 12.90 14.04
C ALA A 331 15.95 11.72 15.03
N THR A 332 14.80 11.54 15.68
CA THR A 332 14.53 10.42 16.59
C THR A 332 13.10 9.90 16.42
N ARG A 333 12.82 8.72 16.97
CA ARG A 333 11.47 8.14 16.96
C ARG A 333 10.64 8.68 18.13
N LEU A 334 9.47 9.22 17.79
CA LEU A 334 8.43 9.59 18.75
C LEU A 334 7.42 8.45 18.89
N ALA A 335 6.80 8.35 20.06
CA ALA A 335 5.58 7.57 20.23
C ALA A 335 4.47 8.09 19.30
N GLU A 336 3.52 7.22 18.93
CA GLU A 336 2.48 7.54 17.96
C GLU A 336 1.66 8.79 18.35
N GLU A 337 1.27 8.89 19.63
CA GLU A 337 0.53 10.04 20.17
C GLU A 337 1.33 11.34 20.08
N ASP A 338 2.63 11.29 20.42
CA ASP A 338 3.52 12.46 20.37
C ASP A 338 3.83 12.86 18.93
N TYR A 339 3.93 11.90 18.00
CA TYR A 339 4.10 12.20 16.58
C TYR A 339 2.86 12.86 15.97
N ALA A 340 1.67 12.40 16.35
CA ALA A 340 0.42 13.04 15.95
C ALA A 340 0.35 14.49 16.48
N ARG A 341 0.71 14.69 17.75
CA ARG A 341 0.79 16.00 18.39
C ARG A 341 1.80 16.93 17.70
N PHE A 342 3.02 16.45 17.46
CA PHE A 342 4.09 17.15 16.74
C PHE A 342 3.60 17.71 15.39
N LYS A 343 2.97 16.86 14.57
CA LYS A 343 2.42 17.30 13.27
C LYS A 343 1.36 18.39 13.43
N GLY A 344 0.50 18.27 14.45
CA GLY A 344 -0.52 19.27 14.76
C GLY A 344 0.07 20.62 15.12
N LEU A 345 1.14 20.64 15.92
CA LEU A 345 1.85 21.86 16.32
C LEU A 345 2.51 22.54 15.11
N CYS A 346 3.30 21.82 14.31
CA CYS A 346 3.93 22.38 13.11
C CYS A 346 2.91 22.94 12.11
N ALA A 347 1.76 22.26 11.94
CA ALA A 347 0.69 22.74 11.07
C ALA A 347 0.01 24.02 11.60
N ALA A 348 -0.12 24.15 12.93
CA ALA A 348 -0.71 25.33 13.55
C ALA A 348 0.20 26.57 13.45
N SER A 349 1.52 26.37 13.50
CA SER A 349 2.52 27.45 13.43
C SER A 349 3.06 27.72 12.01
N ASP A 350 2.57 27.00 11.00
CA ASP A 350 3.10 27.01 9.61
C ASP A 350 4.61 26.73 9.54
N THR A 351 5.12 25.97 10.51
CA THR A 351 6.53 25.60 10.59
C THR A 351 6.80 24.38 9.72
N LEU A 352 7.81 24.47 8.85
CA LEU A 352 8.23 23.33 8.04
C LEU A 352 8.87 22.28 8.95
N PHE A 353 8.70 21.00 8.61
CA PHE A 353 9.44 19.95 9.29
C PHE A 353 10.00 18.92 8.32
N VAL A 354 11.09 18.28 8.74
CA VAL A 354 11.82 17.25 8.01
C VAL A 354 12.08 16.09 8.96
N ARG A 355 11.75 14.87 8.54
CA ARG A 355 12.06 13.66 9.31
C ARG A 355 13.35 13.03 8.81
N MET A 356 14.32 12.83 9.67
CA MET A 356 15.56 12.15 9.28
C MET A 356 15.37 10.64 9.25
N SER A 357 15.98 10.02 8.25
CA SER A 357 16.18 8.56 8.17
C SER A 357 17.64 8.26 8.51
N LEU A 358 18.01 8.39 9.78
CA LEU A 358 19.32 7.97 10.27
C LEU A 358 19.25 6.50 10.69
N GLY A 359 20.28 5.72 10.37
CA GLY A 359 20.47 4.38 10.93
C GLY A 359 20.77 4.43 12.43
N ASP A 360 20.55 3.30 13.12
CA ASP A 360 20.82 3.19 14.55
C ASP A 360 22.30 3.56 14.86
N GLY A 361 22.50 4.65 15.59
CA GLY A 361 23.83 5.14 15.99
C GLY A 361 24.57 5.99 14.95
N GLU A 362 23.94 6.37 13.84
CA GLU A 362 24.54 7.30 12.88
C GLU A 362 24.48 8.76 13.36
N GLU A 363 25.56 9.49 13.16
CA GLU A 363 25.64 10.92 13.49
C GLU A 363 24.93 11.77 12.42
N LEU A 364 24.14 12.74 12.87
CA LEU A 364 23.53 13.72 11.98
C LEU A 364 24.60 14.69 11.47
N THR A 365 24.89 14.66 10.17
CA THR A 365 25.85 15.57 9.54
C THR A 365 25.15 16.73 8.82
N ALA A 366 25.88 17.80 8.51
CA ALA A 366 25.37 18.91 7.70
C ALA A 366 24.90 18.42 6.32
N GLU A 367 25.62 17.48 5.72
CA GLU A 367 25.28 16.89 4.42
C GLU A 367 23.97 16.09 4.49
N HIS A 368 23.78 15.28 5.55
CA HIS A 368 22.52 14.57 5.78
C HIS A 368 21.35 15.54 5.88
N LEU A 369 21.49 16.57 6.71
CA LEU A 369 20.44 17.56 6.90
C LEU A 369 20.10 18.31 5.59
N ALA A 370 21.11 18.78 4.86
CA ALA A 370 20.90 19.50 3.61
C ALA A 370 20.24 18.63 2.53
N SER A 371 20.69 17.38 2.39
CA SER A 371 20.11 16.41 1.46
C SER A 371 18.65 16.13 1.80
N GLU A 372 18.34 15.95 3.08
CA GLU A 372 17.00 15.60 3.53
C GLU A 372 16.01 16.78 3.46
N CYS A 373 16.48 17.99 3.76
CA CYS A 373 15.74 19.22 3.54
C CYS A 373 15.45 19.46 2.06
N GLU A 374 16.44 19.29 1.18
CA GLU A 374 16.22 19.40 -0.27
C GLU A 374 15.18 18.37 -0.74
N ARG A 375 15.24 17.14 -0.23
CA ARG A 375 14.32 16.05 -0.59
C ARG A 375 12.88 16.31 -0.14
N GLN A 376 12.66 16.70 1.12
CA GLN A 376 11.31 16.80 1.69
C GLN A 376 10.66 18.16 1.48
N ILE A 377 11.43 19.24 1.54
CA ILE A 377 10.91 20.61 1.59
C ILE A 377 11.62 21.58 0.64
N GLY A 378 12.52 21.10 -0.22
CA GLY A 378 13.36 21.94 -1.07
C GLY A 378 12.60 22.88 -2.00
N GLU A 379 11.41 22.51 -2.47
CA GLU A 379 10.55 23.41 -3.26
C GLU A 379 9.98 24.55 -2.42
N ARG A 380 9.61 24.28 -1.16
CA ARG A 380 9.04 25.28 -0.24
C ARG A 380 10.08 26.26 0.25
N LEU A 381 11.31 25.80 0.45
CA LEU A 381 12.44 26.67 0.82
C LEU A 381 12.92 27.58 -0.32
N ARG A 382 12.56 27.26 -1.57
CA ARG A 382 12.91 28.07 -2.76
C ARG A 382 11.81 29.04 -3.19
N ALA A 383 10.60 28.88 -2.67
CA ALA A 383 9.44 29.73 -2.93
C ALA A 383 9.51 30.98 -2.05
#